data_AF-A0A395JPY4-F1
#
_entry.id   AF-A0A395JPY4-F1
#
_cell.length_a   1.000
_cell.length_b   1.000
_cell.length_c   1.000
_cell.angle_alpha   90.00
_cell.angle_beta   90.00
_cell.angle_gamma   90.00
#
_symmetry.space_group_name_H-M   'P 1'
#
loop_
_entity.id
_entity.type
_entity.pdbx_description
1 polymer ?
#
loop_
_entity_poly.entity_id
_entity_poly.type
_entity_poly.pdbx_seq_one_letter_code
_entity_poly.pdbx_strand_id
1 'polypeptide(L)'
;MLAPDVVLPDGSKYEGDVVDGKFSGQGTLLYPSGGFYKGNFKEGLFDGPGIMVQADGSRLEGEFSLGRATGQFSVTNTPSDYTYHGEMLDSQMHGMGKLVTSQHQYEGQFVNGWFEGFGTFTNNNGDVYEGEFKANLYDGSGKITYPSGAVYEGMFVAGLYHGQGAYIQEETYYKGEFVEGKLTGQGEIKAYDGSVYVGAVEAWQANGQGVLTNADGDRIEGEFEDGYISGDGKWFGADGSSYVGSFEYNQFDGDGVLTSSNGDVYTGEFSYGYYDGKGSLVRKQSEADDDPAVLQGEWESGKLVFNAATGERRHQQAEEALASHQRLLDTALSGLQPSDASVANAYFLGIAGDGRQSVFRREVEYATGIMESRYHTTGRSVMLVNDHDSAAMWPIANRRSIQSAITAIGQKMNAEQDVLFIYMTSHGSKEPEFYLNHDSIKLPDLSPQEFRVMLNEAGIKWRVLMISACYSGGFIPELENEHTLLLTAADSESKSFGCSDDADMTYFGRALFKEVLANSPDIALVDAFSEAVELITTWETEQDLDPSNPSKSAPPLIVEKLVELRQIH
;
A
#
# COMPACT_ATOMS: atom_id res chain seq x y z
N MET A 1 -19.63 -82.70 -19.89
CA MET A 1 -18.51 -82.79 -18.94
C MET A 1 -18.14 -84.26 -18.80
N LEU A 2 -16.86 -84.60 -18.89
CA LEU A 2 -16.34 -85.93 -18.61
C LEU A 2 -16.53 -86.26 -17.12
N ALA A 3 -16.50 -87.55 -16.76
CA ALA A 3 -16.54 -87.97 -15.35
C ALA A 3 -15.21 -87.61 -14.67
N PRO A 4 -15.21 -87.22 -13.37
CA PRO A 4 -13.97 -86.91 -12.67
C PRO A 4 -13.10 -88.16 -12.49
N ASP A 5 -11.77 -87.98 -12.51
CA ASP A 5 -10.80 -89.06 -12.31
C ASP A 5 -10.76 -89.54 -10.85
N VAL A 6 -11.05 -88.66 -9.89
CA VAL A 6 -11.16 -88.99 -8.46
C VAL A 6 -12.34 -88.26 -7.81
N VAL A 7 -13.08 -88.97 -6.95
CA VAL A 7 -14.06 -88.39 -6.02
C VAL A 7 -13.56 -88.64 -4.59
N LEU A 8 -13.30 -87.57 -3.85
CA LEU A 8 -12.80 -87.60 -2.48
C LEU A 8 -13.93 -87.88 -1.47
N PRO A 9 -13.61 -88.36 -0.24
CA PRO A 9 -14.61 -88.66 0.79
C PRO A 9 -15.48 -87.48 1.22
N ASP A 10 -14.98 -86.25 1.09
CA ASP A 10 -15.71 -85.01 1.35
C ASP A 10 -16.66 -84.63 0.20
N GLY A 11 -16.64 -85.36 -0.91
CA GLY A 11 -17.43 -85.11 -2.12
C GLY A 11 -16.72 -84.23 -3.15
N SER A 12 -15.50 -83.78 -2.88
CA SER A 12 -14.68 -83.03 -3.84
C SER A 12 -14.33 -83.90 -5.05
N LYS A 13 -14.24 -83.30 -6.22
CA LYS A 13 -14.00 -83.98 -7.50
C LYS A 13 -12.71 -83.45 -8.12
N TYR A 14 -11.78 -84.33 -8.44
CA TYR A 14 -10.52 -83.98 -9.08
C TYR A 14 -10.45 -84.55 -10.51
N GLU A 15 -9.97 -83.75 -11.44
CA GLU A 15 -9.69 -84.08 -12.83
C GLU A 15 -8.22 -83.73 -13.11
N GLY A 16 -7.39 -84.73 -13.43
CA GLY A 16 -5.93 -84.59 -13.57
C GLY A 16 -5.14 -85.83 -13.14
N ASP A 17 -3.80 -85.74 -13.21
CA ASP A 17 -2.93 -86.87 -12.92
C ASP A 17 -2.87 -87.18 -11.41
N VAL A 18 -2.81 -88.47 -11.08
CA VAL A 18 -2.64 -88.98 -9.72
C VAL A 18 -1.44 -89.92 -9.69
N VAL A 19 -0.42 -89.56 -8.93
CA VAL A 19 0.82 -90.33 -8.77
C VAL A 19 0.95 -90.73 -7.31
N ASP A 20 1.14 -92.03 -7.04
CA ASP A 20 1.26 -92.58 -5.68
C ASP A 20 0.13 -92.17 -4.72
N GLY A 21 -1.09 -92.07 -5.25
CA GLY A 21 -2.29 -91.68 -4.49
C GLY A 21 -2.37 -90.19 -4.15
N LYS A 22 -1.51 -89.34 -4.74
CA LYS A 22 -1.50 -87.89 -4.56
C LYS A 22 -1.74 -87.17 -5.88
N PHE A 23 -2.41 -86.02 -5.81
CA PHE A 23 -2.58 -85.14 -6.98
C PHE A 23 -1.22 -84.63 -7.46
N SER A 24 -1.00 -84.67 -8.77
CA SER A 24 0.25 -84.29 -9.39
C SER A 24 0.01 -83.63 -10.75
N GLY A 25 0.87 -82.71 -11.15
CA GLY A 25 0.80 -82.05 -12.46
C GLY A 25 -0.39 -81.09 -12.57
N GLN A 26 -0.82 -80.78 -13.79
CA GLN A 26 -1.95 -79.89 -14.04
C GLN A 26 -3.27 -80.61 -13.73
N GLY A 27 -4.14 -79.96 -12.95
CA GLY A 27 -5.44 -80.52 -12.60
C GLY A 27 -6.47 -79.48 -12.19
N THR A 28 -7.71 -79.92 -12.03
CA THR A 28 -8.83 -79.14 -11.49
C THR A 28 -9.45 -79.88 -10.31
N LEU A 29 -9.46 -79.25 -9.13
CA LEU A 29 -10.13 -79.73 -7.93
C LEU A 29 -11.39 -78.89 -7.69
N LEU A 30 -12.56 -79.50 -7.84
CA LEU A 30 -13.88 -78.90 -7.59
C LEU A 30 -14.40 -79.32 -6.21
N TYR A 31 -14.72 -78.36 -5.36
CA TYR A 31 -15.25 -78.59 -4.01
C TYR A 31 -16.78 -78.71 -4.01
N PRO A 32 -17.38 -79.44 -3.05
CA PRO A 32 -18.85 -79.53 -2.90
C PRO A 32 -19.52 -78.17 -2.69
N SER A 33 -18.79 -77.21 -2.11
CA SER A 33 -19.26 -75.84 -1.90
C SER A 33 -19.47 -75.05 -3.19
N GLY A 34 -18.97 -75.55 -4.34
CA GLY A 34 -19.06 -74.91 -5.65
C GLY A 34 -17.80 -74.13 -6.05
N GLY A 35 -16.85 -73.92 -5.14
CA GLY A 35 -15.53 -73.38 -5.48
C GLY A 35 -14.63 -74.41 -6.17
N PHE A 36 -13.54 -73.97 -6.80
CA PHE A 36 -12.54 -74.85 -7.41
C PHE A 36 -11.13 -74.27 -7.35
N TYR A 37 -10.13 -75.14 -7.51
CA TYR A 37 -8.76 -74.78 -7.86
C TYR A 37 -8.41 -75.40 -9.21
N LYS A 38 -7.75 -74.66 -10.09
CA LYS A 38 -7.20 -75.14 -11.36
C LYS A 38 -5.75 -74.68 -11.47
N GLY A 39 -4.82 -75.62 -11.55
CA GLY A 39 -3.40 -75.30 -11.58
C GLY A 39 -2.52 -76.52 -11.37
N ASN A 40 -1.27 -76.29 -11.00
CA ASN A 40 -0.31 -77.36 -10.80
C ASN A 40 -0.35 -77.93 -9.35
N PHE A 41 -0.19 -79.24 -9.25
CA PHE A 41 -0.16 -80.00 -8.01
C PHE A 41 1.18 -80.71 -7.84
N LYS A 42 1.69 -80.73 -6.62
CA LYS A 42 2.88 -81.49 -6.22
C LYS A 42 2.65 -82.11 -4.86
N GLU A 43 2.83 -83.43 -4.74
CA GLU A 43 2.59 -84.17 -3.51
C GLU A 43 1.19 -83.94 -2.90
N GLY A 44 0.18 -83.71 -3.75
CA GLY A 44 -1.20 -83.46 -3.32
C GLY A 44 -1.51 -82.02 -2.91
N LEU A 45 -0.53 -81.11 -2.94
CA LEU A 45 -0.68 -79.69 -2.59
C LEU A 45 -0.63 -78.81 -3.85
N PHE A 46 -1.23 -77.63 -3.78
CA PHE A 46 -1.08 -76.60 -4.82
C PHE A 46 0.38 -76.13 -4.84
N ASP A 47 1.02 -76.21 -6.00
CA ASP A 47 2.45 -75.90 -6.17
C ASP A 47 2.69 -75.42 -7.60
N GLY A 48 3.12 -74.17 -7.78
CA GLY A 48 3.21 -73.50 -9.07
C GLY A 48 1.98 -72.65 -9.42
N PRO A 49 1.84 -72.20 -10.68
CA PRO A 49 0.78 -71.28 -11.08
C PRO A 49 -0.60 -71.94 -11.02
N GLY A 50 -1.58 -71.20 -10.53
CA GLY A 50 -2.96 -71.66 -10.47
C GLY A 50 -3.99 -70.56 -10.25
N ILE A 51 -5.26 -70.93 -10.44
CA ILE A 51 -6.43 -70.10 -10.21
C ILE A 51 -7.32 -70.82 -9.19
N MET A 52 -7.65 -70.13 -8.10
CA MET A 52 -8.62 -70.56 -7.11
C MET A 52 -9.86 -69.67 -7.20
N VAL A 53 -11.04 -70.26 -7.29
CA VAL A 53 -12.34 -69.58 -7.18
C VAL A 53 -13.07 -70.16 -5.98
N GLN A 54 -13.42 -69.31 -5.03
CA GLN A 54 -14.15 -69.67 -3.82
C GLN A 54 -15.67 -69.69 -4.10
N ALA A 55 -16.44 -70.31 -3.20
CA ALA A 55 -17.89 -70.45 -3.36
C ALA A 55 -18.65 -69.11 -3.32
N ASP A 56 -18.07 -68.09 -2.69
CA ASP A 56 -18.56 -66.71 -2.67
C ASP A 56 -18.24 -65.93 -3.96
N GLY A 57 -17.56 -66.57 -4.93
CA GLY A 57 -17.11 -65.98 -6.18
C GLY A 57 -15.77 -65.25 -6.09
N SER A 58 -15.11 -65.21 -4.93
CA SER A 58 -13.77 -64.62 -4.79
C SER A 58 -12.75 -65.41 -5.60
N ARG A 59 -11.83 -64.72 -6.28
CA ARG A 59 -10.86 -65.31 -7.19
C ARG A 59 -9.43 -64.94 -6.78
N LEU A 60 -8.54 -65.92 -6.73
CA LEU A 60 -7.11 -65.74 -6.51
C LEU A 60 -6.34 -66.41 -7.65
N GLU A 61 -5.43 -65.70 -8.28
CA GLU A 61 -4.58 -66.21 -9.36
C GLU A 61 -3.13 -65.84 -9.08
N GLY A 62 -2.24 -66.81 -9.11
CA GLY A 62 -0.83 -66.60 -8.79
C GLY A 62 -0.07 -67.89 -8.55
N GLU A 63 1.11 -67.77 -7.93
CA GLU A 63 2.02 -68.87 -7.62
C GLU A 63 1.72 -69.49 -6.24
N PHE A 64 1.48 -70.79 -6.20
CA PHE A 64 1.26 -71.51 -4.95
C PHE A 64 2.53 -72.25 -4.54
N SER A 65 2.83 -72.30 -3.25
CA SER A 65 3.89 -73.15 -2.71
C SER A 65 3.41 -73.84 -1.45
N LEU A 66 3.53 -75.17 -1.40
CA LEU A 66 3.05 -75.98 -0.27
C LEU A 66 1.58 -75.71 0.09
N GLY A 67 0.74 -75.45 -0.91
CA GLY A 67 -0.68 -75.15 -0.74
C GLY A 67 -1.01 -73.72 -0.31
N ARG A 68 -0.02 -72.83 -0.16
CA ARG A 68 -0.21 -71.43 0.24
C ARG A 68 0.06 -70.47 -0.91
N ALA A 69 -0.63 -69.33 -0.92
CA ALA A 69 -0.35 -68.26 -1.87
C ALA A 69 0.98 -67.59 -1.51
N THR A 70 1.96 -67.59 -2.41
CA THR A 70 3.29 -66.98 -2.21
C THR A 70 3.83 -66.43 -3.53
N GLY A 71 4.30 -65.18 -3.53
CA GLY A 71 4.78 -64.51 -4.74
C GLY A 71 3.73 -63.58 -5.34
N GLN A 72 3.73 -63.39 -6.66
CA GLN A 72 2.81 -62.44 -7.31
C GLN A 72 1.40 -63.01 -7.44
N PHE A 73 0.40 -62.20 -7.07
CA PHE A 73 -1.02 -62.57 -7.09
C PHE A 73 -1.92 -61.47 -7.64
N SER A 74 -2.98 -61.91 -8.31
CA SER A 74 -4.18 -61.12 -8.63
C SER A 74 -5.36 -61.68 -7.84
N VAL A 75 -5.95 -60.87 -6.97
CA VAL A 75 -7.07 -61.22 -6.10
C VAL A 75 -8.28 -60.36 -6.44
N THR A 76 -9.46 -60.97 -6.49
CA THR A 76 -10.76 -60.31 -6.52
C THR A 76 -11.59 -60.88 -5.38
N ASN A 77 -11.95 -60.06 -4.41
CA ASN A 77 -12.81 -60.44 -3.29
C ASN A 77 -14.22 -59.94 -3.56
N THR A 78 -15.14 -60.86 -3.83
CA THR A 78 -16.51 -60.53 -4.23
C THR A 78 -17.35 -60.00 -3.06
N PRO A 79 -17.30 -60.58 -1.85
CA PRO A 79 -18.07 -60.04 -0.71
C PRO A 79 -17.66 -58.64 -0.26
N SER A 80 -16.36 -58.33 -0.30
CA SER A 80 -15.80 -57.05 0.19
C SER A 80 -15.51 -56.06 -0.93
N ASP A 81 -15.80 -56.42 -2.18
CA ASP A 81 -15.61 -55.62 -3.40
C ASP A 81 -14.24 -54.93 -3.46
N TYR A 82 -13.18 -55.73 -3.37
CA TYR A 82 -11.81 -55.26 -3.57
C TYR A 82 -11.03 -56.10 -4.56
N THR A 83 -10.06 -55.46 -5.21
CA THR A 83 -9.05 -56.14 -6.02
C THR A 83 -7.65 -55.85 -5.47
N TYR A 84 -6.76 -56.85 -5.53
CA TYR A 84 -5.37 -56.71 -5.15
C TYR A 84 -4.47 -57.30 -6.21
N HIS A 85 -3.42 -56.57 -6.58
CA HIS A 85 -2.37 -57.04 -7.49
C HIS A 85 -1.03 -56.78 -6.83
N GLY A 86 -0.31 -57.83 -6.44
CA GLY A 86 0.98 -57.67 -5.78
C GLY A 86 1.50 -58.94 -5.14
N GLU A 87 2.54 -58.77 -4.34
CA GLU A 87 3.20 -59.86 -3.65
C GLU A 87 2.34 -60.39 -2.48
N MET A 88 2.41 -61.69 -2.23
CA MET A 88 1.80 -62.36 -1.09
C MET A 88 2.82 -63.27 -0.41
N LEU A 89 2.74 -63.36 0.91
CA LEU A 89 3.53 -64.29 1.73
C LEU A 89 2.59 -64.97 2.72
N ASP A 90 2.60 -66.31 2.74
CA ASP A 90 1.72 -67.12 3.60
C ASP A 90 0.24 -66.69 3.53
N SER A 91 -0.23 -66.43 2.31
CA SER A 91 -1.60 -65.99 2.02
C SER A 91 -1.98 -64.60 2.57
N GLN A 92 -1.02 -63.76 2.96
CA GLN A 92 -1.23 -62.35 3.34
C GLN A 92 -0.56 -61.42 2.32
N MET A 93 -1.12 -60.21 2.13
CA MET A 93 -0.48 -59.17 1.32
C MET A 93 0.86 -58.80 1.97
N HIS A 94 1.93 -58.80 1.18
CA HIS A 94 3.29 -58.55 1.66
C HIS A 94 4.12 -58.02 0.50
N GLY A 95 5.15 -57.19 0.73
CA GLY A 95 5.97 -56.65 -0.37
C GLY A 95 5.22 -55.57 -1.14
N MET A 96 5.52 -55.38 -2.43
CA MET A 96 4.87 -54.35 -3.23
C MET A 96 3.50 -54.82 -3.76
N GLY A 97 2.50 -53.95 -3.72
CA GLY A 97 1.20 -54.26 -4.30
C GLY A 97 0.29 -53.05 -4.49
N LYS A 98 -0.83 -53.30 -5.18
CA LYS A 98 -1.90 -52.35 -5.46
C LYS A 98 -3.23 -52.92 -5.00
N LEU A 99 -3.86 -52.26 -4.04
CA LEU A 99 -5.20 -52.57 -3.52
C LEU A 99 -6.19 -51.51 -4.03
N VAL A 100 -7.31 -51.96 -4.61
CA VAL A 100 -8.41 -51.08 -5.03
C VAL A 100 -9.69 -51.57 -4.35
N THR A 101 -10.34 -50.69 -3.59
CA THR A 101 -11.65 -50.93 -2.97
C THR A 101 -12.66 -49.92 -3.51
N SER A 102 -13.93 -50.04 -3.10
CA SER A 102 -14.94 -49.01 -3.37
C SER A 102 -14.68 -47.66 -2.66
N GLN A 103 -13.82 -47.64 -1.64
CA GLN A 103 -13.58 -46.46 -0.80
C GLN A 103 -12.20 -45.82 -1.02
N HIS A 104 -11.21 -46.59 -1.45
CA HIS A 104 -9.85 -46.09 -1.63
C HIS A 104 -9.02 -46.99 -2.55
N GLN A 105 -7.93 -46.43 -3.06
CA GLN A 105 -6.85 -47.15 -3.72
C GLN A 105 -5.56 -46.96 -2.92
N TYR A 106 -4.77 -48.01 -2.77
CA TYR A 106 -3.41 -47.95 -2.24
C TYR A 106 -2.44 -48.65 -3.17
N GLU A 107 -1.28 -48.06 -3.40
CA GLU A 107 -0.18 -48.64 -4.17
C GLU A 107 1.12 -48.42 -3.40
N GLY A 108 1.74 -49.48 -2.91
CA GLY A 108 2.89 -49.37 -2.01
C GLY A 108 3.29 -50.67 -1.33
N GLN A 109 4.02 -50.53 -0.23
CA GLN A 109 4.54 -51.65 0.55
C GLN A 109 3.51 -52.20 1.55
N PHE A 110 3.46 -53.53 1.67
CA PHE A 110 2.62 -54.26 2.60
C PHE A 110 3.47 -55.10 3.54
N VAL A 111 3.07 -55.17 4.81
CA VAL A 111 3.61 -56.14 5.78
C VAL A 111 2.44 -56.79 6.51
N ASN A 112 2.21 -58.09 6.27
CA ASN A 112 1.15 -58.88 6.90
C ASN A 112 -0.25 -58.25 6.75
N GLY A 113 -0.55 -57.75 5.54
CA GLY A 113 -1.82 -57.10 5.24
C GLY A 113 -1.93 -55.63 5.61
N TRP A 114 -0.95 -55.06 6.32
CA TRP A 114 -0.93 -53.64 6.69
C TRP A 114 -0.15 -52.82 5.67
N PHE A 115 -0.62 -51.61 5.35
CA PHE A 115 0.20 -50.62 4.65
C PHE A 115 1.36 -50.22 5.56
N GLU A 116 2.56 -50.31 5.04
CA GLU A 116 3.81 -50.06 5.75
C GLU A 116 4.79 -49.40 4.78
N GLY A 117 5.80 -48.68 5.25
CA GLY A 117 6.82 -48.08 4.38
C GLY A 117 6.23 -47.07 3.38
N PHE A 118 6.83 -46.93 2.20
CA PHE A 118 6.40 -45.91 1.23
C PHE A 118 5.25 -46.39 0.34
N GLY A 119 4.27 -45.52 0.11
CA GLY A 119 3.17 -45.76 -0.82
C GLY A 119 2.35 -44.53 -1.20
N THR A 120 1.41 -44.72 -2.11
CA THR A 120 0.42 -43.74 -2.54
C THR A 120 -0.98 -44.23 -2.16
N PHE A 121 -1.74 -43.41 -1.46
CA PHE A 121 -3.12 -43.67 -1.07
C PHE A 121 -4.05 -42.62 -1.65
N THR A 122 -5.14 -43.05 -2.29
CA THR A 122 -6.19 -42.18 -2.82
C THR A 122 -7.52 -42.58 -2.21
N ASN A 123 -8.18 -41.66 -1.50
CA ASN A 123 -9.51 -41.92 -0.94
C ASN A 123 -10.64 -41.58 -1.92
N ASN A 124 -11.87 -41.95 -1.57
CA ASN A 124 -13.09 -41.68 -2.33
C ASN A 124 -13.42 -40.19 -2.50
N ASN A 125 -12.92 -39.33 -1.60
CA ASN A 125 -13.09 -37.89 -1.67
C ASN A 125 -12.12 -37.24 -2.68
N GLY A 126 -11.10 -37.98 -3.14
CA GLY A 126 -10.10 -37.52 -4.09
C GLY A 126 -8.81 -36.99 -3.44
N ASP A 127 -8.65 -37.12 -2.12
CA ASP A 127 -7.39 -36.80 -1.46
C ASP A 127 -6.34 -37.83 -1.87
N VAL A 128 -5.13 -37.36 -2.17
CA VAL A 128 -3.99 -38.18 -2.57
C VAL A 128 -2.86 -37.98 -1.59
N TYR A 129 -2.51 -39.02 -0.84
CA TYR A 129 -1.34 -39.05 0.03
C TYR A 129 -0.20 -39.85 -0.61
N GLU A 130 1.00 -39.31 -0.60
CA GLU A 130 2.24 -39.94 -1.05
C GLU A 130 3.27 -39.83 0.08
N GLY A 131 3.67 -40.94 0.68
CA GLY A 131 4.59 -40.89 1.81
C GLY A 131 4.73 -42.19 2.57
N GLU A 132 5.24 -42.08 3.79
CA GLU A 132 5.48 -43.19 4.70
C GLU A 132 4.19 -43.63 5.43
N PHE A 133 4.08 -44.94 5.64
CA PHE A 133 2.99 -45.61 6.33
C PHE A 133 3.52 -46.49 7.45
N LYS A 134 2.75 -46.57 8.53
CA LYS A 134 2.97 -47.52 9.62
C LYS A 134 1.64 -48.03 10.12
N ALA A 135 1.41 -49.34 10.05
CA ALA A 135 0.16 -49.96 10.47
C ALA A 135 -1.10 -49.27 9.92
N ASN A 136 -1.14 -49.03 8.60
CA ASN A 136 -2.21 -48.32 7.86
C ASN A 136 -2.34 -46.81 8.09
N LEU A 137 -1.52 -46.19 8.94
CA LEU A 137 -1.57 -44.75 9.21
C LEU A 137 -0.42 -44.02 8.50
N TYR A 138 -0.66 -42.76 8.10
CA TYR A 138 0.42 -41.87 7.65
C TYR A 138 1.36 -41.61 8.83
N ASP A 139 2.63 -41.96 8.68
CA ASP A 139 3.62 -41.90 9.77
C ASP A 139 5.02 -41.76 9.16
N GLY A 140 5.67 -40.62 9.38
CA GLY A 140 6.92 -40.23 8.71
C GLY A 140 6.73 -39.07 7.74
N SER A 141 7.61 -38.94 6.75
CA SER A 141 7.53 -37.86 5.74
C SER A 141 6.47 -38.17 4.70
N GLY A 142 5.69 -37.17 4.30
CA GLY A 142 4.70 -37.34 3.25
C GLY A 142 4.15 -36.04 2.66
N LYS A 143 3.35 -36.20 1.62
CA LYS A 143 2.62 -35.13 0.95
C LYS A 143 1.18 -35.54 0.75
N ILE A 144 0.22 -34.71 1.17
CA ILE A 144 -1.19 -34.87 0.85
C ILE A 144 -1.65 -33.74 -0.07
N THR A 145 -2.31 -34.11 -1.17
CA THR A 145 -2.92 -33.20 -2.14
C THR A 145 -4.42 -33.35 -2.06
N TYR A 146 -5.11 -32.23 -1.85
CA TYR A 146 -6.57 -32.16 -1.73
C TYR A 146 -7.24 -31.82 -3.07
N PRO A 147 -8.50 -32.22 -3.28
CA PRO A 147 -9.29 -31.82 -4.45
C PRO A 147 -9.43 -30.30 -4.63
N SER A 148 -9.33 -29.54 -3.54
CA SER A 148 -9.31 -28.07 -3.56
C SER A 148 -8.04 -27.49 -4.21
N GLY A 149 -7.02 -28.31 -4.47
CA GLY A 149 -5.68 -27.87 -4.87
C GLY A 149 -4.77 -27.52 -3.68
N ALA A 150 -5.28 -27.55 -2.45
CA ALA A 150 -4.45 -27.40 -1.26
C ALA A 150 -3.47 -28.58 -1.14
N VAL A 151 -2.28 -28.30 -0.62
CA VAL A 151 -1.20 -29.28 -0.45
C VAL A 151 -0.63 -29.12 0.95
N TYR A 152 -0.45 -30.23 1.65
CA TYR A 152 0.45 -30.29 2.81
C TYR A 152 1.64 -31.19 2.50
N GLU A 153 2.83 -30.73 2.82
CA GLU A 153 4.08 -31.47 2.70
C GLU A 153 4.87 -31.34 4.01
N GLY A 154 5.14 -32.46 4.68
CA GLY A 154 5.75 -32.43 6.01
C GLY A 154 5.73 -33.77 6.74
N MET A 155 5.90 -33.73 8.05
CA MET A 155 5.92 -34.91 8.90
C MET A 155 4.50 -35.29 9.37
N PHE A 156 4.26 -36.59 9.48
CA PHE A 156 3.02 -37.17 9.98
C PHE A 156 3.30 -38.06 11.19
N VAL A 157 2.38 -38.05 12.15
CA VAL A 157 2.34 -39.01 13.26
C VAL A 157 0.91 -39.49 13.42
N ALA A 158 0.70 -40.80 13.27
CA ALA A 158 -0.63 -41.43 13.40
C ALA A 158 -1.73 -40.74 12.55
N GLY A 159 -1.41 -40.32 11.33
CA GLY A 159 -2.34 -39.67 10.41
C GLY A 159 -2.50 -38.16 10.56
N LEU A 160 -1.88 -37.53 11.57
CA LEU A 160 -1.97 -36.09 11.82
C LEU A 160 -0.69 -35.37 11.40
N TYR A 161 -0.82 -34.13 10.92
CA TYR A 161 0.34 -33.26 10.70
C TYR A 161 1.11 -33.07 11.99
N HIS A 162 2.43 -33.17 11.90
CA HIS A 162 3.32 -33.08 13.03
C HIS A 162 4.66 -32.48 12.61
N GLY A 163 5.47 -32.00 13.55
CA GLY A 163 6.83 -31.51 13.27
C GLY A 163 6.85 -30.39 12.24
N GLN A 164 7.87 -30.36 11.39
CA GLN A 164 8.00 -29.34 10.34
C GLN A 164 7.17 -29.71 9.11
N GLY A 165 6.48 -28.72 8.55
CA GLY A 165 5.73 -28.88 7.31
C GLY A 165 5.36 -27.56 6.64
N ALA A 166 4.76 -27.68 5.45
CA ALA A 166 4.23 -26.58 4.67
C ALA A 166 2.80 -26.90 4.22
N TYR A 167 1.86 -26.01 4.52
CA TYR A 167 0.49 -26.04 3.99
C TYR A 167 0.34 -24.93 2.96
N ILE A 168 0.01 -25.27 1.72
CA ILE A 168 -0.05 -24.36 0.57
C ILE A 168 -1.46 -24.39 -0.01
N GLN A 169 -2.03 -23.22 -0.27
CA GLN A 169 -3.30 -23.08 -0.96
C GLN A 169 -3.25 -21.88 -1.90
N GLU A 170 -3.27 -22.16 -3.21
CA GLU A 170 -3.12 -21.15 -4.27
C GLU A 170 -1.83 -20.32 -4.07
N GLU A 171 -1.96 -19.02 -3.75
CA GLU A 171 -0.84 -18.10 -3.53
C GLU A 171 -0.48 -17.91 -2.05
N THR A 172 -1.25 -18.50 -1.14
CA THR A 172 -1.06 -18.44 0.31
C THR A 172 -0.35 -19.70 0.82
N TYR A 173 0.37 -19.55 1.92
CA TYR A 173 0.96 -20.69 2.61
C TYR A 173 1.21 -20.43 4.09
N TYR A 174 1.31 -21.52 4.83
CA TYR A 174 2.02 -21.57 6.11
C TYR A 174 3.19 -22.55 6.00
N LYS A 175 4.34 -22.17 6.55
CA LYS A 175 5.50 -23.05 6.72
C LYS A 175 5.97 -22.96 8.17
N GLY A 176 6.04 -24.08 8.87
CA GLY A 176 6.47 -24.07 10.26
C GLY A 176 6.15 -25.36 10.99
N GLU A 177 6.00 -25.22 12.31
CA GLU A 177 5.73 -26.34 13.20
C GLU A 177 4.23 -26.70 13.27
N PHE A 178 3.96 -27.99 13.38
CA PHE A 178 2.66 -28.61 13.54
C PHE A 178 2.67 -29.57 14.74
N VAL A 179 1.63 -29.51 15.58
CA VAL A 179 1.40 -30.45 16.69
C VAL A 179 -0.05 -30.92 16.65
N GLU A 180 -0.24 -32.23 16.49
CA GLU A 180 -1.56 -32.87 16.43
C GLU A 180 -2.51 -32.24 15.39
N GLY A 181 -1.99 -31.91 14.20
CA GLY A 181 -2.77 -31.27 13.14
C GLY A 181 -2.93 -29.75 13.26
N LYS A 182 -2.46 -29.13 14.35
CA LYS A 182 -2.54 -27.69 14.57
C LYS A 182 -1.21 -27.02 14.27
N LEU A 183 -1.26 -25.89 13.57
CA LEU A 183 -0.10 -25.02 13.39
C LEU A 183 0.19 -24.30 14.69
N THR A 184 1.45 -24.37 15.11
CA THR A 184 1.91 -23.81 16.38
C THR A 184 3.40 -23.53 16.29
N GLY A 185 3.95 -22.81 17.26
CA GLY A 185 5.39 -22.54 17.33
C GLY A 185 5.82 -21.47 16.34
N GLN A 186 7.03 -21.61 15.79
CA GLN A 186 7.59 -20.63 14.86
C GLN A 186 7.23 -21.00 13.41
N GLY A 187 6.81 -20.01 12.63
CA GLY A 187 6.45 -20.21 11.24
C GLY A 187 6.40 -18.94 10.39
N GLU A 188 6.17 -19.14 9.11
CA GLU A 188 6.03 -18.14 8.07
C GLU A 188 4.63 -18.26 7.44
N ILE A 189 3.84 -17.18 7.46
CA ILE A 189 2.52 -17.09 6.84
C ILE A 189 2.62 -16.11 5.67
N LYS A 190 2.15 -16.52 4.49
CA LYS A 190 1.89 -15.60 3.37
C LYS A 190 0.39 -15.49 3.13
N ALA A 191 -0.13 -14.26 3.22
CA ALA A 191 -1.53 -13.96 2.98
C ALA A 191 -1.82 -13.61 1.51
N TYR A 192 -3.11 -13.50 1.17
CA TYR A 192 -3.59 -13.21 -0.19
C TYR A 192 -3.22 -11.82 -0.70
N ASP A 193 -3.09 -10.85 0.21
CA ASP A 193 -2.66 -9.49 -0.13
C ASP A 193 -1.16 -9.40 -0.44
N GLY A 194 -0.42 -10.51 -0.31
CA GLY A 194 1.03 -10.57 -0.51
C GLY A 194 1.83 -10.31 0.76
N SER A 195 1.20 -9.97 1.88
CA SER A 195 1.89 -9.80 3.15
C SER A 195 2.49 -11.11 3.67
N VAL A 196 3.63 -10.99 4.33
CA VAL A 196 4.40 -12.11 4.90
C VAL A 196 4.64 -11.85 6.37
N TYR A 197 4.22 -12.78 7.21
CA TYR A 197 4.52 -12.80 8.64
C TYR A 197 5.53 -13.89 8.95
N VAL A 198 6.54 -13.57 9.76
CA VAL A 198 7.52 -14.54 10.30
C VAL A 198 7.56 -14.38 11.81
N GLY A 199 7.18 -15.42 12.55
CA GLY A 199 7.18 -15.37 14.00
C GLY A 199 6.40 -16.50 14.65
N ALA A 200 5.97 -16.27 15.89
CA ALA A 200 5.14 -17.21 16.61
C ALA A 200 3.70 -17.24 16.04
N VAL A 201 3.16 -18.44 15.87
CA VAL A 201 1.84 -18.67 15.26
C VAL A 201 1.00 -19.54 16.18
N GLU A 202 -0.26 -19.17 16.34
CA GLU A 202 -1.27 -19.99 17.01
C GLU A 202 -2.59 -19.89 16.23
N ALA A 203 -3.29 -21.03 16.08
CA ALA A 203 -4.62 -21.08 15.48
C ALA A 203 -4.76 -20.38 14.10
N TRP A 204 -3.74 -20.52 13.23
CA TRP A 204 -3.66 -19.88 11.90
C TRP A 204 -3.42 -18.36 11.90
N GLN A 205 -3.03 -17.77 13.03
CA GLN A 205 -2.80 -16.33 13.17
C GLN A 205 -1.44 -16.03 13.78
N ALA A 206 -0.91 -14.85 13.47
CA ALA A 206 0.26 -14.30 14.18
C ALA A 206 -0.08 -14.16 15.67
N ASN A 207 0.73 -14.78 16.53
CA ASN A 207 0.52 -14.77 17.98
C ASN A 207 1.88 -14.87 18.70
N GLY A 208 2.26 -13.85 19.45
CA GLY A 208 3.57 -13.68 20.07
C GLY A 208 4.53 -12.85 19.22
N GLN A 209 5.83 -12.99 19.49
CA GLN A 209 6.86 -12.18 18.84
C GLN A 209 7.01 -12.52 17.35
N GLY A 210 7.06 -11.50 16.50
CA GLY A 210 7.24 -11.70 15.07
C GLY A 210 7.48 -10.42 14.26
N VAL A 211 7.52 -10.62 12.95
CA VAL A 211 7.75 -9.59 11.94
C VAL A 211 6.71 -9.74 10.84
N LEU A 212 5.95 -8.68 10.58
CA LEU A 212 5.03 -8.59 9.45
C LEU A 212 5.63 -7.67 8.39
N THR A 213 5.64 -8.09 7.13
CA THR A 213 6.00 -7.27 5.97
C THR A 213 4.80 -7.21 5.04
N ASN A 214 4.29 -6.00 4.75
CA ASN A 214 3.16 -5.83 3.83
C ASN A 214 3.62 -5.88 2.37
N ALA A 215 2.67 -5.80 1.43
CA ALA A 215 2.98 -5.85 -0.01
C ALA A 215 3.78 -4.64 -0.53
N ASP A 216 3.65 -3.49 0.15
CA ASP A 216 4.33 -2.24 -0.19
C ASP A 216 5.79 -2.22 0.33
N GLY A 217 6.18 -3.18 1.17
CA GLY A 217 7.51 -3.33 1.73
C GLY A 217 7.69 -2.74 3.13
N ASP A 218 6.64 -2.19 3.73
CA ASP A 218 6.67 -1.75 5.12
C ASP A 218 6.79 -2.95 6.05
N ARG A 219 7.52 -2.75 7.14
CA ARG A 219 7.86 -3.81 8.09
C ARG A 219 7.47 -3.41 9.51
N ILE A 220 6.73 -4.29 10.18
CA ILE A 220 6.34 -4.17 11.58
C ILE A 220 7.03 -5.27 12.38
N GLU A 221 7.66 -4.92 13.50
CA GLU A 221 8.28 -5.84 14.45
C GLU A 221 7.64 -5.64 15.84
N GLY A 222 7.21 -6.72 16.51
CA GLY A 222 6.64 -6.62 17.84
C GLY A 222 5.93 -7.88 18.31
N GLU A 223 5.12 -7.73 19.35
CA GLU A 223 4.23 -8.77 19.86
C GLU A 223 2.89 -8.72 19.11
N PHE A 224 2.39 -9.88 18.68
CA PHE A 224 1.13 -10.01 17.97
C PHE A 224 0.11 -10.77 18.81
N GLU A 225 -1.15 -10.34 18.80
CA GLU A 225 -2.28 -11.02 19.42
C GLU A 225 -3.43 -11.06 18.41
N ASP A 226 -3.98 -12.24 18.16
CA ASP A 226 -5.06 -12.48 17.18
C ASP A 226 -4.82 -11.87 15.78
N GLY A 227 -3.55 -11.82 15.36
CA GLY A 227 -3.14 -11.28 14.07
C GLY A 227 -2.82 -9.77 14.03
N TYR A 228 -2.98 -9.04 15.14
CA TYR A 228 -2.69 -7.62 15.24
C TYR A 228 -1.44 -7.38 16.09
N ILE A 229 -0.62 -6.39 15.74
CA ILE A 229 0.42 -5.94 16.66
C ILE A 229 -0.24 -5.32 17.91
N SER A 230 0.27 -5.67 19.08
CA SER A 230 -0.23 -5.25 20.38
C SER A 230 0.91 -4.74 21.25
N GLY A 231 0.71 -3.58 21.88
CA GLY A 231 1.69 -2.97 22.76
C GLY A 231 2.89 -2.40 22.01
N ASP A 232 4.08 -2.50 22.61
CA ASP A 232 5.27 -1.85 22.06
C ASP A 232 5.82 -2.58 20.84
N GLY A 233 6.16 -1.80 19.81
CA GLY A 233 6.68 -2.31 18.56
C GLY A 233 7.55 -1.33 17.81
N LYS A 234 7.92 -1.74 16.60
CA LYS A 234 8.65 -0.91 15.64
C LYS A 234 8.01 -1.05 14.28
N TRP A 235 7.88 0.06 13.57
CA TRP A 235 7.50 0.09 12.17
C TRP A 235 8.60 0.75 11.35
N PHE A 236 8.82 0.24 10.15
CA PHE A 236 9.78 0.74 9.17
C PHE A 236 9.03 0.88 7.84
N GLY A 237 8.90 2.10 7.35
CA GLY A 237 8.29 2.39 6.06
C GLY A 237 9.25 2.09 4.92
N ALA A 238 8.71 1.69 3.76
CA ALA A 238 9.48 1.50 2.53
C ALA A 238 10.15 2.81 2.05
N ASP A 239 9.61 3.96 2.44
CA ASP A 239 10.15 5.30 2.16
C ASP A 239 11.33 5.70 3.08
N GLY A 240 11.72 4.82 4.03
CA GLY A 240 12.79 5.05 4.99
C GLY A 240 12.35 5.71 6.31
N SER A 241 11.05 6.01 6.47
CA SER A 241 10.50 6.43 7.76
C SER A 241 10.49 5.28 8.78
N SER A 242 10.43 5.61 10.07
CA SER A 242 10.39 4.60 11.13
C SER A 242 9.66 5.09 12.37
N TYR A 243 8.97 4.19 13.05
CA TYR A 243 8.27 4.46 14.30
C TYR A 243 8.69 3.47 15.37
N VAL A 244 8.86 3.95 16.60
CA VAL A 244 9.07 3.13 17.80
C VAL A 244 8.13 3.62 18.88
N GLY A 245 7.22 2.77 19.34
CA GLY A 245 6.21 3.12 20.32
C GLY A 245 5.12 2.06 20.42
N SER A 246 4.00 2.42 21.03
CA SER A 246 2.89 1.49 21.21
C SER A 246 1.98 1.41 19.96
N PHE A 247 1.30 0.28 19.81
CA PHE A 247 0.38 0.01 18.72
C PHE A 247 -0.97 -0.47 19.25
N GLU A 248 -2.04 -0.04 18.58
CA GLU A 248 -3.40 -0.57 18.75
C GLU A 248 -4.03 -0.80 17.38
N TYR A 249 -4.58 -1.99 17.12
CA TYR A 249 -5.19 -2.38 15.84
C TYR A 249 -4.34 -2.05 14.59
N ASN A 250 -3.03 -2.33 14.66
CA ASN A 250 -2.04 -2.03 13.60
C ASN A 250 -1.85 -0.52 13.31
N GLN A 251 -2.22 0.38 14.23
CA GLN A 251 -1.97 1.82 14.13
C GLN A 251 -1.04 2.27 15.25
N PHE A 252 -0.30 3.36 15.02
CA PHE A 252 0.47 4.01 16.09
C PHE A 252 -0.50 4.58 17.12
N ASP A 253 -0.29 4.26 18.38
CA ASP A 253 -1.13 4.71 19.49
C ASP A 253 -0.28 4.88 20.75
N GLY A 254 -0.72 5.75 21.67
CA GLY A 254 0.02 6.02 22.90
C GLY A 254 1.36 6.72 22.66
N ASP A 255 2.31 6.54 23.57
CA ASP A 255 3.62 7.21 23.50
C ASP A 255 4.51 6.58 22.41
N GLY A 256 5.13 7.42 21.58
CA GLY A 256 6.04 6.94 20.55
C GLY A 256 6.99 7.99 19.98
N VAL A 257 7.87 7.52 19.10
CA VAL A 257 8.82 8.33 18.33
C VAL A 257 8.68 7.97 16.85
N LEU A 258 8.24 8.94 16.03
CA LEU A 258 8.20 8.81 14.58
C LEU A 258 9.36 9.61 13.98
N THR A 259 10.19 8.94 13.18
CA THR A 259 11.18 9.56 12.29
C THR A 259 10.65 9.49 10.87
N SER A 260 10.34 10.63 10.27
CA SER A 260 9.89 10.73 8.89
C SER A 260 11.02 10.51 7.89
N SER A 261 10.70 10.25 6.62
CA SER A 261 11.67 10.04 5.54
C SER A 261 12.54 11.28 5.24
N ASN A 262 12.03 12.49 5.51
CA ASN A 262 12.80 13.74 5.48
C ASN A 262 13.74 13.92 6.70
N GLY A 263 13.65 13.03 7.70
CA GLY A 263 14.47 13.03 8.91
C GLY A 263 13.90 13.84 10.07
N ASP A 264 12.69 14.39 9.96
CA ASP A 264 11.98 15.00 11.09
C ASP A 264 11.66 13.95 12.15
N VAL A 265 11.70 14.36 13.41
CA VAL A 265 11.48 13.47 14.57
C VAL A 265 10.37 14.01 15.44
N TYR A 266 9.23 13.34 15.47
CA TYR A 266 8.19 13.58 16.47
C TYR A 266 8.38 12.63 17.65
N THR A 267 8.28 13.16 18.86
CA THR A 267 8.26 12.40 20.12
C THR A 267 7.05 12.86 20.94
N GLY A 268 6.12 11.95 21.23
CA GLY A 268 4.91 12.30 21.97
C GLY A 268 3.83 11.24 21.87
N GLU A 269 2.62 11.63 22.22
CA GLU A 269 1.43 10.78 22.15
C GLU A 269 0.93 10.68 20.68
N PHE A 270 0.33 9.53 20.37
CA PHE A 270 -0.30 9.20 19.10
C PHE A 270 -1.71 8.69 19.35
N SER A 271 -2.62 8.98 18.42
CA SER A 271 -3.93 8.34 18.37
C SER A 271 -4.34 8.15 16.91
N TYR A 272 -4.81 6.95 16.59
CA TYR A 272 -5.21 6.55 15.23
C TYR A 272 -4.12 6.81 14.17
N GLY A 273 -2.84 6.67 14.54
CA GLY A 273 -1.70 6.93 13.67
C GLY A 273 -1.26 8.40 13.56
N TYR A 274 -1.97 9.35 14.17
CA TYR A 274 -1.65 10.78 14.12
C TYR A 274 -1.00 11.26 15.42
N TYR A 275 -0.22 12.34 15.35
CA TYR A 275 0.22 13.07 16.55
C TYR A 275 -0.99 13.54 17.33
N ASP A 276 -1.03 13.21 18.62
CA ASP A 276 -2.11 13.60 19.51
C ASP A 276 -1.55 13.92 20.91
N GLY A 277 -2.37 14.40 21.84
CA GLY A 277 -1.93 14.67 23.20
C GLY A 277 -0.70 15.59 23.29
N LYS A 278 0.26 15.28 24.16
CA LYS A 278 1.50 16.07 24.29
C LYS A 278 2.59 15.54 23.38
N GLY A 279 3.30 16.44 22.71
CA GLY A 279 4.40 16.04 21.84
C GLY A 279 5.36 17.16 21.44
N SER A 280 6.48 16.73 20.88
CA SER A 280 7.57 17.58 20.37
C SER A 280 8.01 17.09 18.99
N LEU A 281 7.89 17.94 17.98
CA LEU A 281 8.41 17.73 16.63
C LEU A 281 9.72 18.50 16.47
N VAL A 282 10.81 17.79 16.18
CA VAL A 282 12.12 18.35 15.83
C VAL A 282 12.30 18.22 14.32
N ARG A 283 12.45 19.36 13.63
CA ARG A 283 12.67 19.37 12.18
C ARG A 283 14.16 19.31 11.85
N LYS A 284 14.57 18.41 10.95
CA LYS A 284 16.00 18.20 10.63
C LYS A 284 16.51 19.16 9.56
N GLN A 285 15.64 19.60 8.65
CA GLN A 285 15.89 20.69 7.72
C GLN A 285 15.10 21.91 8.20
N SER A 286 15.69 22.75 9.06
CA SER A 286 15.19 24.13 9.21
C SER A 286 15.81 24.94 8.07
N GLU A 287 15.13 25.04 6.94
CA GLU A 287 15.63 25.84 5.80
C GLU A 287 15.46 27.36 6.02
N ALA A 288 14.72 27.79 7.06
CA ALA A 288 14.54 29.20 7.43
C ALA A 288 14.89 29.50 8.90
N ASP A 289 15.60 30.62 9.14
CA ASP A 289 16.04 31.11 10.46
C ASP A 289 14.88 31.43 11.44
N ASP A 290 13.64 31.57 10.94
CA ASP A 290 12.47 32.03 11.72
C ASP A 290 11.43 30.93 12.05
N ASP A 291 11.54 29.71 11.48
CA ASP A 291 10.65 28.60 11.85
C ASP A 291 11.25 27.86 13.05
N PRO A 292 10.54 27.72 14.18
CA PRO A 292 11.07 26.98 15.32
C PRO A 292 11.49 25.56 14.88
N ALA A 293 12.79 25.29 15.01
CA ALA A 293 13.37 23.96 14.80
C ALA A 293 12.72 22.88 15.69
N VAL A 294 12.02 23.31 16.75
CA VAL A 294 11.28 22.46 17.67
C VAL A 294 9.88 23.04 17.90
N LEU A 295 8.85 22.29 17.49
CA LEU A 295 7.45 22.56 17.85
C LEU A 295 7.06 21.67 19.01
N GLN A 296 6.70 22.26 20.14
CA GLN A 296 6.32 21.53 21.35
C GLN A 296 4.97 22.01 21.88
N GLY A 297 4.11 21.08 22.31
CA GLY A 297 2.87 21.43 22.99
C GLY A 297 1.79 20.36 22.90
N GLU A 298 0.53 20.76 22.78
CA GLU A 298 -0.61 19.85 22.63
C GLU A 298 -0.99 19.72 21.15
N TRP A 299 -1.22 18.49 20.70
CA TRP A 299 -1.54 18.09 19.34
C TRP A 299 -2.94 17.46 19.29
N GLU A 300 -3.65 17.66 18.19
CA GLU A 300 -4.93 17.02 17.92
C GLU A 300 -4.96 16.61 16.45
N SER A 301 -5.10 15.31 16.17
CA SER A 301 -5.18 14.77 14.80
C SER A 301 -4.06 15.29 13.87
N GLY A 302 -2.82 15.27 14.35
CA GLY A 302 -1.63 15.67 13.59
C GLY A 302 -1.32 17.17 13.62
N LYS A 303 -2.13 17.98 14.32
CA LYS A 303 -2.02 19.45 14.31
C LYS A 303 -1.66 20.00 15.68
N LEU A 304 -0.68 20.89 15.76
CA LEU A 304 -0.39 21.63 16.99
C LEU A 304 -1.55 22.58 17.31
N VAL A 305 -2.19 22.38 18.46
CA VAL A 305 -3.34 23.17 18.96
C VAL A 305 -2.98 24.08 20.13
N PHE A 306 -1.87 23.79 20.81
CA PHE A 306 -1.25 24.66 21.82
C PHE A 306 0.25 24.64 21.64
N ASN A 307 0.88 25.81 21.51
CA ASN A 307 2.33 25.94 21.44
C ASN A 307 2.90 26.26 22.83
N ALA A 308 3.71 25.37 23.39
CA ALA A 308 4.29 25.51 24.72
C ALA A 308 5.35 26.62 24.81
N ALA A 309 5.99 27.00 23.70
CA ALA A 309 6.98 28.06 23.67
C ALA A 309 6.33 29.46 23.73
N THR A 310 5.21 29.65 23.04
CA THR A 310 4.50 30.95 23.00
C THR A 310 3.35 31.03 24.00
N GLY A 311 2.80 29.89 24.43
CA GLY A 311 1.58 29.81 25.25
C GLY A 311 0.29 30.01 24.46
N GLU A 312 0.36 30.07 23.12
CA GLU A 312 -0.79 30.35 22.25
C GLU A 312 -1.62 29.09 21.97
N ARG A 313 -2.94 29.25 21.87
CA ARG A 313 -3.86 28.21 21.39
C ARG A 313 -4.41 28.58 20.01
N ARG A 314 -4.51 27.59 19.13
CA ARG A 314 -4.99 27.73 17.74
C ARG A 314 -6.36 28.44 17.63
N HIS A 315 -7.31 28.14 18.52
CA HIS A 315 -8.61 28.82 18.53
C HIS A 315 -8.52 30.31 18.93
N GLN A 316 -7.57 30.69 19.78
CA GLN A 316 -7.35 32.08 20.16
C GLN A 316 -6.79 32.88 18.98
N GLN A 317 -5.91 32.28 18.17
CA GLN A 317 -5.40 32.91 16.95
C GLN A 317 -6.55 33.24 15.97
N ALA A 318 -7.50 32.32 15.78
CA ALA A 318 -8.67 32.59 14.94
C ALA A 318 -9.56 33.73 15.47
N GLU A 319 -9.80 33.77 16.80
CA GLU A 319 -10.54 34.87 17.44
C GLU A 319 -9.79 36.20 17.31
N GLU A 320 -8.47 36.19 17.46
CA GLU A 320 -7.64 37.39 17.38
C GLU A 320 -7.53 37.93 15.95
N ALA A 321 -7.43 37.05 14.95
CA ALA A 321 -7.54 37.42 13.54
C ALA A 321 -8.85 38.13 13.24
N LEU A 322 -9.98 37.56 13.65
CA LEU A 322 -11.29 38.17 13.43
C LEU A 322 -11.43 39.50 14.17
N ALA A 323 -10.94 39.59 15.41
CA ALA A 323 -11.01 40.80 16.22
C ALA A 323 -10.12 41.93 15.68
N SER A 324 -8.96 41.61 15.10
CA SER A 324 -7.99 42.58 14.60
C SER A 324 -8.16 42.94 13.12
N HIS A 325 -8.78 42.07 12.32
CA HIS A 325 -8.88 42.16 10.86
C HIS A 325 -9.26 43.55 10.35
N GLN A 326 -10.37 44.12 10.82
CA GLN A 326 -10.87 45.40 10.33
C GLN A 326 -9.88 46.54 10.61
N ARG A 327 -9.32 46.57 11.83
CA ARG A 327 -8.35 47.59 12.23
C ARG A 327 -7.06 47.51 11.41
N LEU A 328 -6.56 46.29 11.18
CA LEU A 328 -5.36 46.06 10.37
C LEU A 328 -5.60 46.48 8.91
N LEU A 329 -6.75 46.10 8.33
CA LEU A 329 -7.12 46.49 6.99
C LEU A 329 -7.21 48.01 6.86
N ASP A 330 -7.94 48.68 7.76
CA ASP A 330 -8.06 50.15 7.75
C ASP A 330 -6.70 50.84 7.87
N THR A 331 -5.80 50.29 8.70
CA THR A 331 -4.43 50.81 8.87
C THR A 331 -3.63 50.66 7.57
N ALA A 332 -3.64 49.47 6.96
CA ALA A 332 -2.94 49.19 5.71
C ALA A 332 -3.44 50.09 4.56
N LEU A 333 -4.75 50.25 4.42
CA LEU A 333 -5.34 51.03 3.34
C LEU A 333 -5.20 52.56 3.55
N SER A 334 -5.31 53.04 4.78
CA SER A 334 -5.13 54.47 5.07
C SER A 334 -3.67 54.94 4.95
N GLY A 335 -2.72 54.01 5.11
CA GLY A 335 -1.28 54.26 4.93
C GLY A 335 -0.84 54.43 3.46
N LEU A 336 -1.68 54.08 2.48
CA LEU A 336 -1.35 54.18 1.07
C LEU A 336 -1.09 55.63 0.63
N GLN A 337 0.13 55.86 0.16
CA GLN A 337 0.53 57.13 -0.44
C GLN A 337 -0.18 57.33 -1.78
N PRO A 338 -0.59 58.57 -2.12
CA PRO A 338 -1.16 58.88 -3.42
C PRO A 338 -0.11 58.81 -4.55
N SER A 339 -0.60 58.78 -5.78
CA SER A 339 0.21 58.95 -6.99
C SER A 339 0.96 60.28 -6.96
N ASP A 340 2.24 60.26 -7.35
CA ASP A 340 2.96 61.47 -7.72
C ASP A 340 2.70 61.75 -9.20
N ALA A 341 1.94 62.82 -9.49
CA ALA A 341 1.55 63.16 -10.86
C ALA A 341 2.73 63.53 -11.79
N SER A 342 3.94 63.71 -11.26
CA SER A 342 5.14 64.01 -12.06
C SER A 342 5.79 62.77 -12.67
N VAL A 343 5.48 61.58 -12.16
CA VAL A 343 6.12 60.32 -12.56
C VAL A 343 5.11 59.17 -12.63
N ALA A 344 5.41 58.11 -13.39
CA ALA A 344 4.62 56.89 -13.31
C ALA A 344 4.99 56.13 -12.02
N ASN A 345 4.00 55.81 -11.19
CA ASN A 345 4.20 55.09 -9.93
C ASN A 345 3.82 53.61 -10.08
N ALA A 346 4.40 52.78 -9.22
CA ALA A 346 3.96 51.41 -9.03
C ALA A 346 3.24 51.26 -7.68
N TYR A 347 2.21 50.42 -7.67
CA TYR A 347 1.56 49.92 -6.47
C TYR A 347 1.68 48.41 -6.42
N PHE A 348 1.71 47.83 -5.22
CA PHE A 348 1.79 46.39 -5.04
C PHE A 348 0.68 45.88 -4.12
N LEU A 349 0.06 44.78 -4.53
CA LEU A 349 -0.85 43.99 -3.70
C LEU A 349 -0.35 42.54 -3.63
N GLY A 350 0.13 42.15 -2.46
CA GLY A 350 0.52 40.78 -2.16
C GLY A 350 -0.63 40.03 -1.48
N ILE A 351 -0.96 38.82 -1.95
CA ILE A 351 -2.06 38.00 -1.44
C ILE A 351 -1.56 36.58 -1.15
N ALA A 352 -1.48 36.21 0.13
CA ALA A 352 -1.20 34.84 0.57
C ALA A 352 -2.53 34.17 0.96
N GLY A 353 -2.95 33.18 0.17
CA GLY A 353 -4.33 32.67 0.19
C GLY A 353 -4.60 31.54 1.19
N ASP A 354 -3.63 30.66 1.46
CA ASP A 354 -3.81 29.55 2.41
C ASP A 354 -2.93 29.74 3.65
N GLY A 355 -3.54 29.68 4.82
CA GLY A 355 -2.89 29.80 6.11
C GLY A 355 -2.59 28.47 6.79
N ARG A 356 -2.94 27.33 6.18
CA ARG A 356 -2.49 26.01 6.65
C ARG A 356 -0.99 25.82 6.46
N GLN A 357 -0.41 26.55 5.50
CA GLN A 357 1.02 26.56 5.25
C GLN A 357 1.59 27.96 5.27
N SER A 358 2.73 28.17 5.92
CA SER A 358 3.34 29.51 6.02
C SER A 358 4.15 29.91 4.79
N VAL A 359 4.41 28.99 3.86
CA VAL A 359 5.14 29.26 2.61
C VAL A 359 4.55 30.43 1.83
N PHE A 360 3.22 30.52 1.73
CA PHE A 360 2.53 31.55 0.97
C PHE A 360 2.74 32.95 1.56
N ARG A 361 2.73 33.09 2.90
CA ARG A 361 3.05 34.35 3.58
C ARG A 361 4.50 34.76 3.29
N ARG A 362 5.45 33.84 3.47
CA ARG A 362 6.89 34.10 3.25
C ARG A 362 7.16 34.59 1.84
N GLU A 363 6.52 33.98 0.85
CA GLU A 363 6.64 34.41 -0.54
C GLU A 363 6.14 35.84 -0.78
N VAL A 364 4.99 36.19 -0.22
CA VAL A 364 4.43 37.54 -0.36
C VAL A 364 5.29 38.57 0.35
N GLU A 365 5.82 38.26 1.53
CA GLU A 365 6.78 39.11 2.25
C GLU A 365 8.04 39.36 1.41
N TYR A 366 8.62 38.29 0.84
CA TYR A 366 9.80 38.39 -0.01
C TYR A 366 9.52 39.19 -1.29
N ALA A 367 8.41 38.90 -1.97
CA ALA A 367 7.97 39.62 -3.16
C ALA A 367 7.75 41.11 -2.86
N THR A 368 7.17 41.46 -1.70
CA THR A 368 7.01 42.85 -1.27
C THR A 368 8.35 43.57 -1.22
N GLY A 369 9.38 42.97 -0.62
CA GLY A 369 10.73 43.55 -0.58
C GLY A 369 11.36 43.76 -1.97
N ILE A 370 11.14 42.84 -2.91
CA ILE A 370 11.57 43.01 -4.30
C ILE A 370 10.82 44.16 -4.98
N MET A 371 9.51 44.27 -4.76
CA MET A 371 8.71 45.35 -5.36
C MET A 371 9.08 46.72 -4.79
N GLU A 372 9.35 46.80 -3.49
CA GLU A 372 9.79 48.03 -2.84
C GLU A 372 11.16 48.48 -3.32
N SER A 373 12.10 47.56 -3.52
CA SER A 373 13.46 47.88 -3.98
C SER A 373 13.53 48.18 -5.48
N ARG A 374 12.78 47.44 -6.30
CA ARG A 374 12.86 47.51 -7.78
C ARG A 374 11.90 48.53 -8.40
N TYR A 375 10.72 48.69 -7.82
CA TYR A 375 9.66 49.54 -8.36
C TYR A 375 9.24 50.65 -7.39
N HIS A 376 10.02 50.86 -6.32
CA HIS A 376 9.82 51.90 -5.31
C HIS A 376 8.39 51.95 -4.76
N THR A 377 7.81 50.76 -4.49
CA THR A 377 6.46 50.62 -3.94
C THR A 377 6.39 50.84 -2.43
N THR A 378 7.45 51.33 -1.77
CA THR A 378 7.44 51.64 -0.33
C THR A 378 6.34 52.67 -0.02
N GLY A 379 5.45 52.33 0.91
CA GLY A 379 4.26 53.16 1.22
C GLY A 379 3.13 53.07 0.18
N ARG A 380 3.27 52.22 -0.85
CA ARG A 380 2.28 51.91 -1.90
C ARG A 380 2.05 50.40 -2.05
N SER A 381 2.46 49.62 -1.05
CA SER A 381 2.30 48.17 -0.99
C SER A 381 1.27 47.80 0.08
N VAL A 382 0.38 46.86 -0.22
CA VAL A 382 -0.56 46.25 0.73
C VAL A 382 -0.37 44.75 0.68
N MET A 383 -0.36 44.13 1.86
CA MET A 383 -0.35 42.68 2.00
C MET A 383 -1.66 42.23 2.64
N LEU A 384 -2.22 41.16 2.08
CA LEU A 384 -3.33 40.41 2.65
C LEU A 384 -2.85 38.98 2.85
N VAL A 385 -2.94 38.47 4.07
CA VAL A 385 -2.29 37.21 4.44
C VAL A 385 -3.25 36.36 5.24
N ASN A 386 -3.36 35.10 4.82
CA ASN A 386 -3.87 34.02 5.64
C ASN A 386 -2.67 33.20 6.12
N ASP A 387 -2.51 33.06 7.43
CA ASP A 387 -1.40 32.32 8.05
C ASP A 387 -1.77 31.99 9.49
N HIS A 388 -1.44 30.78 9.94
CA HIS A 388 -1.77 30.33 11.29
C HIS A 388 -1.01 31.11 12.38
N ASP A 389 0.26 31.44 12.16
CA ASP A 389 1.14 32.03 13.18
C ASP A 389 1.11 33.57 13.25
N SER A 390 0.54 34.23 12.23
CA SER A 390 0.52 35.70 12.14
C SER A 390 -0.90 36.30 12.09
N ALA A 391 -1.84 35.58 12.71
CA ALA A 391 -3.27 35.89 12.76
C ALA A 391 -3.61 37.36 13.14
N ALA A 392 -2.75 38.06 13.90
CA ALA A 392 -2.95 39.45 14.32
C ALA A 392 -1.97 40.48 13.71
N MET A 393 -1.11 40.06 12.78
CA MET A 393 -0.10 40.94 12.18
C MET A 393 -0.59 41.54 10.86
N TRP A 394 -1.31 40.75 10.07
CA TRP A 394 -1.74 41.10 8.72
C TRP A 394 -3.25 41.05 8.56
N PRO A 395 -3.85 41.87 7.67
CA PRO A 395 -5.25 41.71 7.33
C PRO A 395 -5.48 40.37 6.59
N ILE A 396 -6.44 39.58 7.08
CA ILE A 396 -6.93 38.34 6.45
C ILE A 396 -7.14 38.51 4.94
N ALA A 397 -6.62 37.59 4.12
CA ALA A 397 -6.92 37.49 2.70
C ALA A 397 -8.28 36.82 2.50
N ASN A 398 -9.30 37.63 2.21
CA ASN A 398 -10.64 37.17 1.86
C ASN A 398 -11.18 38.03 0.70
N ARG A 399 -12.26 37.59 0.05
CA ARG A 399 -12.83 38.31 -1.12
C ARG A 399 -13.12 39.80 -0.82
N ARG A 400 -13.54 40.14 0.41
CA ARG A 400 -13.85 41.52 0.81
C ARG A 400 -12.59 42.36 0.99
N SER A 401 -11.59 41.85 1.70
CA SER A 401 -10.34 42.60 1.90
C SER A 401 -9.58 42.79 0.59
N ILE A 402 -9.60 41.79 -0.31
CA ILE A 402 -9.05 41.89 -1.67
C ILE A 402 -9.78 43.00 -2.44
N GLN A 403 -11.11 43.00 -2.47
CA GLN A 403 -11.90 44.05 -3.13
C GLN A 403 -11.59 45.44 -2.54
N SER A 404 -11.53 45.56 -1.20
CA SER A 404 -11.23 46.81 -0.51
C SER A 404 -9.82 47.33 -0.84
N ALA A 405 -8.81 46.45 -0.90
CA ALA A 405 -7.44 46.82 -1.24
C ALA A 405 -7.35 47.31 -2.69
N ILE A 406 -7.90 46.56 -3.65
CA ILE A 406 -7.93 46.95 -5.07
C ILE A 406 -8.64 48.29 -5.26
N THR A 407 -9.78 48.48 -4.58
CA THR A 407 -10.54 49.75 -4.63
C THR A 407 -9.74 50.91 -4.05
N ALA A 408 -9.13 50.73 -2.88
CA ALA A 408 -8.35 51.78 -2.23
C ALA A 408 -7.11 52.16 -3.04
N ILE A 409 -6.41 51.19 -3.64
CA ILE A 409 -5.29 51.43 -4.54
C ILE A 409 -5.76 52.19 -5.78
N GLY A 410 -6.84 51.75 -6.44
CA GLY A 410 -7.41 52.42 -7.61
C GLY A 410 -7.77 53.90 -7.35
N GLN A 411 -8.23 54.24 -6.14
CA GLN A 411 -8.52 55.61 -5.73
C GLN A 411 -7.27 56.49 -5.53
N LYS A 412 -6.10 55.89 -5.29
CA LYS A 412 -4.82 56.58 -5.09
C LYS A 412 -4.00 56.68 -6.37
N MET A 413 -4.22 55.77 -7.32
CA MET A 413 -3.54 55.70 -8.61
C MET A 413 -3.99 56.81 -9.56
N ASN A 414 -3.07 57.25 -10.40
CA ASN A 414 -3.39 57.85 -11.68
C ASN A 414 -3.60 56.72 -12.71
N ALA A 415 -4.86 56.45 -13.07
CA ALA A 415 -5.23 55.34 -13.96
C ALA A 415 -4.54 55.39 -15.34
N GLU A 416 -4.09 56.55 -15.80
CA GLU A 416 -3.42 56.67 -17.11
C GLU A 416 -1.91 56.41 -17.04
N GLN A 417 -1.29 56.62 -15.87
CA GLN A 417 0.17 56.60 -15.72
C GLN A 417 0.68 55.45 -14.85
N ASP A 418 -0.01 55.14 -13.76
CA ASP A 418 0.46 54.21 -12.74
C ASP A 418 0.15 52.77 -13.09
N VAL A 419 0.94 51.85 -12.55
CA VAL A 419 0.81 50.40 -12.76
C VAL A 419 0.56 49.70 -11.42
N LEU A 420 -0.44 48.82 -11.37
CA LEU A 420 -0.66 47.93 -10.24
C LEU A 420 -0.02 46.56 -10.50
N PHE A 421 0.82 46.12 -9.58
CA PHE A 421 1.33 44.76 -9.51
C PHE A 421 0.54 43.98 -8.46
N ILE A 422 0.02 42.82 -8.84
CA ILE A 422 -0.63 41.89 -7.92
C ILE A 422 0.13 40.58 -7.97
N TYR A 423 0.62 40.13 -6.83
CA TYR A 423 1.13 38.78 -6.66
C TYR A 423 0.20 38.02 -5.73
N MET A 424 -0.32 36.90 -6.21
CA MET A 424 -1.19 36.03 -5.44
C MET A 424 -0.62 34.62 -5.43
N THR A 425 -0.51 34.03 -4.23
CA THR A 425 0.06 32.70 -4.04
C THR A 425 -0.80 31.87 -3.07
N SER A 426 -1.19 30.67 -3.50
CA SER A 426 -2.04 29.73 -2.76
C SER A 426 -2.09 28.37 -3.45
N HIS A 427 -2.93 27.46 -2.93
CA HIS A 427 -3.38 26.30 -3.70
C HIS A 427 -4.35 26.71 -4.81
N GLY A 428 -4.55 25.79 -5.76
CA GLY A 428 -5.53 25.94 -6.84
C GLY A 428 -6.20 24.62 -7.15
N SER A 429 -7.24 24.67 -7.98
CA SER A 429 -8.04 23.51 -8.36
C SER A 429 -8.18 23.45 -9.89
N LYS A 430 -8.61 22.31 -10.44
CA LYS A 430 -8.88 22.16 -11.88
C LYS A 430 -9.97 23.13 -12.38
N GLU A 431 -10.90 23.48 -11.50
CA GLU A 431 -11.76 24.64 -11.71
C GLU A 431 -10.94 25.86 -11.30
N PRO A 432 -10.71 26.84 -12.20
CA PRO A 432 -9.79 27.94 -11.95
C PRO A 432 -10.35 28.82 -10.84
N GLU A 433 -9.92 28.55 -9.61
CA GLU A 433 -10.25 29.27 -8.39
C GLU A 433 -8.97 29.44 -7.58
N PHE A 434 -8.83 30.61 -6.95
CA PHE A 434 -7.74 30.91 -6.05
C PHE A 434 -8.16 30.57 -4.63
N TYR A 435 -7.51 29.57 -4.04
CA TYR A 435 -7.91 29.01 -2.74
C TYR A 435 -7.71 30.01 -1.60
N LEU A 436 -8.72 30.20 -0.77
CA LEU A 436 -8.70 31.11 0.39
C LEU A 436 -9.06 30.35 1.66
N ASN A 437 -8.13 30.27 2.61
CA ASN A 437 -8.33 29.64 3.91
C ASN A 437 -7.40 30.23 4.95
N HIS A 438 -7.89 30.61 6.13
CA HIS A 438 -7.04 31.09 7.23
C HIS A 438 -6.80 30.01 8.28
N ASP A 439 -6.52 28.77 7.84
CA ASP A 439 -6.40 27.56 8.68
C ASP A 439 -7.67 27.21 9.47
N SER A 440 -8.02 28.03 10.47
CA SER A 440 -9.16 27.85 11.37
C SER A 440 -10.45 28.54 10.89
N ILE A 441 -10.38 29.39 9.85
CA ILE A 441 -11.54 30.08 9.26
C ILE A 441 -11.68 29.68 7.79
N LYS A 442 -12.77 28.97 7.47
CA LYS A 442 -13.12 28.64 6.08
C LYS A 442 -13.60 29.89 5.35
N LEU A 443 -12.97 30.20 4.22
CA LEU A 443 -13.31 31.37 3.39
C LEU A 443 -13.76 30.89 1.99
N PRO A 444 -14.66 31.63 1.31
CA PRO A 444 -15.00 31.32 -0.07
C PRO A 444 -13.85 31.69 -1.04
N ASP A 445 -13.45 30.76 -1.90
CA ASP A 445 -12.34 30.89 -2.89
C ASP A 445 -12.59 31.98 -3.94
N LEU A 446 -11.58 32.59 -4.55
CA LEU A 446 -11.78 33.70 -5.50
C LEU A 446 -11.76 33.20 -6.97
N SER A 447 -12.82 33.48 -7.73
CA SER A 447 -12.87 33.14 -9.16
C SER A 447 -12.27 34.23 -10.07
N PRO A 448 -11.78 33.88 -11.28
CA PRO A 448 -11.27 34.83 -12.26
C PRO A 448 -12.30 35.90 -12.66
N GLN A 449 -13.58 35.53 -12.76
CA GLN A 449 -14.66 36.45 -13.12
C GLN A 449 -14.90 37.48 -12.02
N GLU A 450 -14.95 37.04 -10.76
CA GLU A 450 -15.08 37.95 -9.61
C GLU A 450 -13.87 38.89 -9.54
N PHE A 451 -12.66 38.35 -9.73
CA PHE A 451 -11.43 39.15 -9.71
C PHE A 451 -11.40 40.19 -10.84
N ARG A 452 -11.83 39.83 -12.06
CA ARG A 452 -11.99 40.78 -13.17
C ARG A 452 -12.93 41.93 -12.80
N VAL A 453 -14.07 41.62 -12.17
CA VAL A 453 -15.05 42.63 -11.76
C VAL A 453 -14.42 43.59 -10.76
N MET A 454 -13.71 43.09 -9.74
CA MET A 454 -13.02 43.93 -8.76
C MET A 454 -12.03 44.91 -9.40
N LEU A 455 -11.21 44.42 -10.34
CA LEU A 455 -10.21 45.25 -11.04
C LEU A 455 -10.86 46.33 -11.92
N ASN A 456 -11.92 45.95 -12.64
CA ASN A 456 -12.61 46.85 -13.57
C ASN A 456 -13.41 47.93 -12.81
N GLU A 457 -14.08 47.58 -11.71
CA GLU A 457 -14.83 48.52 -10.88
C GLU A 457 -13.92 49.55 -10.20
N ALA A 458 -12.69 49.17 -9.85
CA ALA A 458 -11.68 50.07 -9.32
C ALA A 458 -11.05 51.00 -10.37
N GLY A 459 -11.39 50.85 -11.66
CA GLY A 459 -10.89 51.70 -12.74
C GLY A 459 -9.40 51.50 -13.04
N ILE A 460 -8.81 50.37 -12.66
CA ILE A 460 -7.39 50.10 -12.85
C ILE A 460 -7.16 49.67 -14.31
N LYS A 461 -6.43 50.51 -15.05
CA LYS A 461 -6.09 50.29 -16.45
C LYS A 461 -4.87 49.38 -16.59
N TRP A 462 -3.72 49.82 -16.10
CA TRP A 462 -2.44 49.11 -16.25
C TRP A 462 -2.20 48.17 -15.08
N ARG A 463 -2.15 46.86 -15.36
CA ARG A 463 -2.04 45.84 -14.33
C ARG A 463 -1.08 44.70 -14.73
N VAL A 464 -0.34 44.24 -13.74
CA VAL A 464 0.54 43.07 -13.81
C VAL A 464 0.06 42.07 -12.78
N LEU A 465 -0.34 40.88 -13.24
CA LEU A 465 -0.94 39.83 -12.42
C LEU A 465 -0.02 38.62 -12.44
N MET A 466 0.51 38.25 -11.28
CA MET A 466 1.39 37.11 -11.06
C MET A 466 0.67 36.13 -10.16
N ILE A 467 0.31 34.96 -10.69
CA ILE A 467 -0.56 33.97 -10.03
C ILE A 467 0.21 32.68 -9.80
N SER A 468 0.60 32.44 -8.54
CA SER A 468 1.24 31.22 -8.08
C SER A 468 0.21 30.25 -7.50
N ALA A 469 -0.37 29.40 -8.34
CA ALA A 469 -1.31 28.36 -7.92
C ALA A 469 -1.39 27.24 -8.97
N CYS A 470 -1.81 26.04 -8.54
CA CYS A 470 -2.11 24.94 -9.46
C CYS A 470 -3.18 25.36 -10.47
N TYR A 471 -3.04 24.94 -11.74
CA TYR A 471 -3.98 25.26 -12.83
C TYR A 471 -4.18 26.76 -13.09
N SER A 472 -3.25 27.61 -12.63
CA SER A 472 -3.36 29.08 -12.70
C SER A 472 -3.48 29.63 -14.12
N GLY A 473 -3.05 28.88 -15.15
CA GLY A 473 -3.27 29.24 -16.55
C GLY A 473 -4.74 29.45 -16.92
N GLY A 474 -5.68 28.84 -16.17
CA GLY A 474 -7.11 29.04 -16.34
C GLY A 474 -7.61 30.47 -16.04
N PHE A 475 -6.79 31.32 -15.39
CA PHE A 475 -7.11 32.73 -15.17
C PHE A 475 -6.88 33.61 -16.40
N ILE A 476 -6.03 33.17 -17.35
CA ILE A 476 -5.62 33.99 -18.50
C ILE A 476 -6.81 34.42 -19.37
N PRO A 477 -7.70 33.52 -19.83
CA PRO A 477 -8.78 33.89 -20.77
C PRO A 477 -9.77 34.91 -20.19
N GLU A 478 -9.92 34.94 -18.87
CA GLU A 478 -10.87 35.84 -18.18
C GLU A 478 -10.27 37.20 -17.86
N LEU A 479 -8.94 37.32 -17.76
CA LEU A 479 -8.27 38.52 -17.28
C LEU A 479 -7.48 39.26 -18.36
N GLU A 480 -7.17 38.59 -19.47
CA GLU A 480 -6.36 39.16 -20.54
C GLU A 480 -7.02 40.36 -21.23
N ASN A 481 -6.21 41.38 -21.51
CA ASN A 481 -6.51 42.50 -22.40
C ASN A 481 -5.21 43.26 -22.69
N GLU A 482 -5.24 44.24 -23.60
CA GLU A 482 -4.07 44.99 -24.05
C GLU A 482 -3.29 45.71 -22.92
N HIS A 483 -3.91 45.97 -21.76
CA HIS A 483 -3.31 46.64 -20.61
C HIS A 483 -2.94 45.71 -19.44
N THR A 484 -3.04 44.39 -19.64
CA THR A 484 -2.82 43.39 -18.58
C THR A 484 -1.69 42.44 -18.94
N LEU A 485 -0.63 42.41 -18.12
CA LEU A 485 0.38 41.36 -18.15
C LEU A 485 -0.02 40.26 -17.17
N LEU A 486 -0.14 39.02 -17.62
CA LEU A 486 -0.44 37.84 -16.80
C LEU A 486 0.71 36.86 -16.84
N LEU A 487 1.17 36.43 -15.66
CA LEU A 487 2.20 35.43 -15.46
C LEU A 487 1.65 34.36 -14.50
N THR A 488 1.63 33.09 -14.91
CA THR A 488 1.03 32.00 -14.13
C THR A 488 2.07 30.91 -13.84
N ALA A 489 2.01 30.34 -12.65
CA ALA A 489 2.92 29.27 -12.22
C ALA A 489 2.69 27.93 -12.92
N ALA A 490 1.53 27.75 -13.54
CA ALA A 490 1.20 26.57 -14.33
C ALA A 490 0.30 26.92 -15.52
N ASP A 491 0.14 25.99 -16.46
CA ASP A 491 -0.90 26.03 -17.49
C ASP A 491 -2.30 25.72 -16.88
N SER A 492 -3.35 25.57 -17.70
CA SER A 492 -4.70 25.28 -17.22
C SER A 492 -4.94 23.81 -16.85
N GLU A 493 -4.02 22.91 -17.20
CA GLU A 493 -4.18 21.46 -17.12
C GLU A 493 -3.23 20.81 -16.10
N SER A 494 -2.25 21.57 -15.61
CA SER A 494 -1.12 21.06 -14.82
C SER A 494 -1.08 21.67 -13.40
N LYS A 495 -0.47 20.93 -12.47
CA LYS A 495 -0.22 21.40 -11.10
C LYS A 495 1.09 22.18 -11.05
N SER A 496 1.23 23.07 -10.07
CA SER A 496 2.49 23.72 -9.71
C SER A 496 3.05 23.12 -8.42
N PHE A 497 4.36 23.29 -8.15
CA PHE A 497 5.07 22.62 -7.06
C PHE A 497 5.72 23.57 -6.03
N GLY A 498 6.16 23.01 -4.91
CA GLY A 498 6.80 23.72 -3.80
C GLY A 498 5.83 24.36 -2.78
N CYS A 499 4.59 23.87 -2.71
CA CYS A 499 3.54 24.42 -1.83
C CYS A 499 3.51 23.80 -0.42
N SER A 500 4.55 23.08 -0.02
CA SER A 500 4.64 22.40 1.26
C SER A 500 5.29 23.29 2.33
N ASP A 501 5.04 23.00 3.61
CA ASP A 501 5.52 23.85 4.72
C ASP A 501 7.04 23.84 4.89
N ASP A 502 7.67 22.73 4.51
CA ASP A 502 9.11 22.51 4.45
C ASP A 502 9.79 23.28 3.31
N ALA A 503 9.04 23.85 2.36
CA ALA A 503 9.58 24.69 1.31
C ALA A 503 9.67 26.16 1.77
N ASP A 504 10.82 26.79 1.55
CA ASP A 504 11.02 28.23 1.72
C ASP A 504 10.01 29.06 0.89
N MET A 505 9.81 28.63 -0.37
CA MET A 505 9.00 29.27 -1.39
C MET A 505 8.51 28.20 -2.39
N THR A 506 7.36 28.45 -3.04
CA THR A 506 6.96 27.71 -4.23
C THR A 506 8.00 27.84 -5.34
N TYR A 507 8.01 26.89 -6.28
CA TYR A 507 8.97 26.92 -7.39
C TYR A 507 8.84 28.21 -8.19
N PHE A 508 7.61 28.67 -8.39
CA PHE A 508 7.36 29.90 -9.12
C PHE A 508 7.88 31.13 -8.38
N GLY A 509 7.54 31.28 -7.10
CA GLY A 509 8.00 32.41 -6.29
C GLY A 509 9.53 32.42 -6.13
N ARG A 510 10.14 31.25 -5.90
CA ARG A 510 11.60 31.08 -5.84
C ARG A 510 12.27 31.49 -7.14
N ALA A 511 11.86 30.90 -8.27
CA ALA A 511 12.48 31.16 -9.56
C ALA A 511 12.37 32.64 -9.94
N LEU A 512 11.16 33.20 -9.85
CA LEU A 512 10.91 34.58 -10.29
C LEU A 512 11.56 35.60 -9.35
N PHE A 513 11.29 35.54 -8.04
CA PHE A 513 11.72 36.58 -7.11
C PHE A 513 13.11 36.35 -6.54
N LYS A 514 13.42 35.14 -6.07
CA LYS A 514 14.67 34.83 -5.34
C LYS A 514 15.85 34.60 -6.29
N GLU A 515 15.65 33.83 -7.36
CA GLU A 515 16.75 33.45 -8.26
C GLU A 515 16.97 34.48 -9.38
N VAL A 516 15.90 35.01 -9.98
CA VAL A 516 16.02 35.90 -11.15
C VAL A 516 15.95 37.38 -10.77
N LEU A 517 14.82 37.86 -10.24
CA LEU A 517 14.62 39.31 -10.02
C LEU A 517 15.56 39.90 -8.97
N ALA A 518 15.89 39.16 -7.90
CA ALA A 518 16.82 39.60 -6.87
C ALA A 518 18.27 39.71 -7.38
N ASN A 519 18.66 38.85 -8.33
CA ASN A 519 20.05 38.78 -8.83
C ASN A 519 20.27 39.59 -10.11
N SER A 520 19.20 39.99 -10.79
CA SER A 520 19.24 40.74 -12.05
C SER A 520 18.42 42.03 -11.96
N PRO A 521 18.95 43.12 -11.36
CA PRO A 521 18.19 44.36 -11.12
C PRO A 521 17.67 45.04 -12.40
N ASP A 522 18.30 44.82 -13.55
CA ASP A 522 17.94 45.50 -14.82
C ASP A 522 17.03 44.69 -15.76
N ILE A 523 16.83 43.38 -15.49
CA ILE A 523 16.10 42.46 -16.38
C ILE A 523 14.65 42.91 -16.65
N ALA A 524 14.09 42.68 -17.84
CA ALA A 524 12.67 42.92 -18.02
C ALA A 524 11.82 41.86 -17.35
N LEU A 525 10.67 42.23 -16.77
CA LEU A 525 9.83 41.26 -16.05
C LEU A 525 9.38 40.09 -16.95
N VAL A 526 9.13 40.34 -18.23
CA VAL A 526 8.77 39.31 -19.21
C VAL A 526 9.95 38.37 -19.51
N ASP A 527 11.17 38.89 -19.50
CA ASP A 527 12.41 38.13 -19.70
C ASP A 527 12.75 37.35 -18.42
N ALA A 528 12.57 37.97 -17.25
CA ALA A 528 12.73 37.35 -15.95
C ALA A 528 11.80 36.15 -15.77
N PHE A 529 10.54 36.29 -16.21
CA PHE A 529 9.63 35.16 -16.24
C PHE A 529 10.13 34.05 -17.17
N SER A 530 10.68 34.39 -18.34
CA SER A 530 11.23 33.38 -19.25
C SER A 530 12.42 32.62 -18.64
N GLU A 531 13.34 33.32 -17.96
CA GLU A 531 14.42 32.66 -17.20
C GLU A 531 13.88 31.82 -16.03
N ALA A 532 12.85 32.31 -15.34
CA ALA A 532 12.20 31.55 -14.27
C ALA A 532 11.55 30.26 -14.79
N VAL A 533 10.94 30.27 -15.98
CA VAL A 533 10.40 29.05 -16.62
C VAL A 533 11.51 28.03 -16.91
N GLU A 534 12.68 28.47 -17.35
CA GLU A 534 13.83 27.57 -17.59
C GLU A 534 14.32 26.93 -16.28
N LEU A 535 14.39 27.69 -15.19
CA LEU A 535 14.73 27.16 -13.86
C LEU A 535 13.71 26.14 -13.36
N ILE A 536 12.42 26.47 -13.44
CA ILE A 536 11.33 25.58 -13.01
C ILE A 536 11.36 24.28 -13.81
N THR A 537 11.51 24.37 -15.13
CA THR A 537 11.62 23.18 -16.02
C THR A 537 12.80 22.30 -15.64
N THR A 538 13.93 22.91 -15.26
CA THR A 538 15.12 22.19 -14.80
C THR A 538 14.84 21.45 -13.49
N TRP A 539 14.27 22.12 -12.49
CA TRP A 539 13.96 21.51 -11.19
C TRP A 539 12.92 20.40 -11.29
N GLU A 540 11.89 20.58 -12.11
CA GLU A 540 10.88 19.55 -12.38
C GLU A 540 11.48 18.33 -13.06
N THR A 541 12.36 18.53 -14.05
CA THR A 541 13.05 17.44 -14.74
C THR A 541 14.01 16.68 -13.82
N GLU A 542 14.75 17.39 -12.97
CA GLU A 542 15.69 16.78 -12.02
C GLU A 542 14.99 15.92 -10.96
N GLN A 543 13.71 16.21 -10.68
CA GLN A 543 12.89 15.53 -9.67
C GLN A 543 11.84 14.59 -10.26
N ASP A 544 11.89 14.33 -11.57
CA ASP A 544 10.95 13.46 -12.29
C ASP A 544 9.47 13.86 -12.06
N LEU A 545 9.20 15.16 -12.06
CA LEU A 545 7.86 15.73 -11.90
C LEU A 545 7.20 16.00 -13.26
N ASP A 546 5.87 15.87 -13.31
CA ASP A 546 5.09 16.29 -14.48
C ASP A 546 5.28 17.81 -14.71
N PRO A 547 5.58 18.27 -15.94
CA PRO A 547 5.83 19.69 -16.19
C PRO A 547 4.64 20.59 -15.84
N SER A 548 4.87 21.65 -15.08
CA SER A 548 3.81 22.62 -14.74
C SER A 548 3.45 23.56 -15.88
N ASN A 549 4.36 23.74 -16.85
CA ASN A 549 4.27 24.65 -18.00
C ASN A 549 3.80 26.08 -17.63
N PRO A 550 4.59 26.82 -16.82
CA PRO A 550 4.25 28.21 -16.48
C PRO A 550 3.94 29.03 -17.74
N SER A 551 2.82 29.76 -17.71
CA SER A 551 2.25 30.41 -18.90
C SER A 551 2.17 31.93 -18.75
N LYS A 552 2.14 32.66 -19.87
CA LYS A 552 2.00 34.13 -19.86
C LYS A 552 1.10 34.68 -20.96
N SER A 553 0.42 35.79 -20.67
CA SER A 553 -0.17 36.70 -21.66
C SER A 553 0.49 38.06 -21.51
N ALA A 554 1.27 38.47 -22.52
CA ALA A 554 2.09 39.68 -22.50
C ALA A 554 1.83 40.58 -23.73
N PRO A 555 0.67 41.25 -23.81
CA PRO A 555 0.36 42.14 -24.92
C PRO A 555 1.39 43.29 -25.06
N PRO A 556 1.72 43.74 -26.29
CA PRO A 556 2.78 44.73 -26.49
C PRO A 556 2.60 46.03 -25.70
N LEU A 557 1.36 46.51 -25.58
CA LEU A 557 1.06 47.81 -24.98
C LEU A 557 1.40 47.88 -23.48
N ILE A 558 1.08 46.84 -22.69
CA ILE A 558 1.51 46.76 -21.29
C ILE A 558 3.02 46.53 -21.17
N VAL A 559 3.64 45.79 -22.10
CA VAL A 559 5.09 45.57 -22.08
C VAL A 559 5.84 46.88 -22.31
N GLU A 560 5.42 47.69 -23.27
CA GLU A 560 5.96 49.04 -23.50
C GLU A 560 5.78 49.93 -22.27
N LYS A 561 4.61 49.87 -21.63
CA LYS A 561 4.34 50.64 -20.41
C LYS A 561 5.29 50.28 -19.26
N LEU A 562 5.65 49.01 -19.12
CA LEU A 562 6.61 48.54 -18.11
C LEU A 562 8.05 48.95 -18.41
N VAL A 563 8.40 49.19 -19.68
CA VAL A 563 9.68 49.78 -20.06
C VAL A 563 9.73 51.24 -19.64
N GLU A 564 8.67 52.02 -19.89
CA GLU A 564 8.57 53.41 -19.42
C GLU A 564 8.71 53.51 -17.90
N LEU A 565 7.99 52.65 -17.17
CA LEU A 565 8.02 52.62 -15.72
C LEU A 565 9.45 52.39 -15.20
N ARG A 566 10.22 51.49 -15.81
CA ARG A 566 11.61 51.20 -15.39
C ARG A 566 12.61 52.29 -15.75
N GLN A 567 12.32 53.17 -16.71
CA GLN A 567 13.23 54.28 -17.00
C GLN A 567 13.17 55.39 -15.93
N ILE A 568 12.13 55.37 -15.10
CA ILE A 568 11.86 56.36 -14.06
C ILE A 568 12.42 55.91 -12.70
N HIS A 569 12.47 54.59 -12.48
CA HIS A 569 12.78 53.88 -11.24
C HIS A 569 14.13 53.21 -11.32
#